data_AF-A0A1F4VW91-F1
#
_entry.id   AF-A0A1F4VW91-F1
#
_cell.length_a   1.000
_cell.length_b   1.000
_cell.length_c   1.000
_cell.angle_alpha   90.00
_cell.angle_beta   90.00
_cell.angle_gamma   90.00
#
_symmetry.space_group_name_H-M   'P 1'
#
loop_
_entity.id
_entity.type
_entity.pdbx_description
1 polymer ?
#
loop_
_entity_poly.entity_id
_entity_poly.type
_entity_poly.pdbx_seq_one_letter_code
_entity_poly.pdbx_strand_id
1 'polypeptide(L)'
;MPDNTPASPASEQTVFLDGGSSTTANPYSFSGVSTGAHTVSVTAPGGYMVQSTLCYNRTDCHTVACVNNDAGCPIAGAGANGSSRAVNVPSGGYADLYWHYTLVNPWVGVVNGLIHANHLVGLRPAPSGQFNSRWAIFGRGSVTSTSQEDWIAQYYPERNFDLNQNTPISAPDYDILFRRFGKGATTYSGPTLPSGDGVYLINGNKTVNGVFNLPANRETLVFVDGDLTVNAEIRVPSSSVLAFIVSGEIKFAKNLTGGGGGVDNLGGLYVASGGINTAYDKTAPDEVTRQLLLEGGLISLADTIALDRNLSADDNFTDPAEQINLSAKYYVRMKLFLGRPKFFYQEVPGGF
;
A
#
# COMPACT_ATOMS: atom_id res chain seq x y z
N MET A 1 29.36 -3.01 7.86
CA MET A 1 28.69 -2.15 8.86
C MET A 1 28.15 -3.04 9.97
N PRO A 2 28.09 -2.56 11.24
CA PRO A 2 27.08 -3.10 12.14
C PRO A 2 25.74 -2.94 11.41
N ASP A 3 24.94 -4.00 11.35
CA ASP A 3 23.66 -4.09 10.62
C ASP A 3 23.72 -4.53 9.14
N ASN A 4 24.90 -4.89 8.60
CA ASN A 4 24.92 -5.67 7.36
C ASN A 4 24.48 -7.10 7.67
N THR A 5 23.18 -7.39 7.56
CA THR A 5 22.67 -8.75 7.58
C THR A 5 22.79 -9.31 6.16
N PRO A 6 23.62 -10.35 5.94
CA PRO A 6 23.53 -11.12 4.72
C PRO A 6 22.14 -11.77 4.69
N ALA A 7 21.22 -11.18 3.94
CA ALA A 7 19.87 -11.64 3.79
C ALA A 7 19.63 -12.04 2.34
N SER A 8 19.17 -13.27 2.14
CA SER A 8 18.70 -13.72 0.83
C SER A 8 17.47 -12.87 0.44
N PRO A 9 17.34 -12.48 -0.84
CA PRO A 9 18.20 -12.83 -1.98
C PRO A 9 19.44 -11.94 -2.17
N ALA A 10 19.55 -10.80 -1.46
CA ALA A 10 20.66 -9.84 -1.62
C ALA A 10 22.05 -10.41 -1.29
N SER A 11 22.13 -11.39 -0.37
CA SER A 11 23.40 -12.06 -0.02
C SER A 11 23.89 -13.06 -1.06
N GLU A 12 23.06 -13.46 -2.02
CA GLU A 12 23.37 -14.49 -3.03
C GLU A 12 23.80 -13.87 -4.38
N GLN A 13 23.99 -12.56 -4.42
CA GLN A 13 24.29 -11.85 -5.66
C GLN A 13 25.71 -12.12 -6.16
N THR A 14 25.86 -12.09 -7.48
CA THR A 14 27.12 -12.38 -8.14
C THR A 14 27.84 -11.08 -8.53
N VAL A 15 29.14 -10.98 -8.26
CA VAL A 15 29.96 -9.79 -8.60
C VAL A 15 30.85 -10.09 -9.80
N PHE A 16 30.88 -9.19 -10.78
CA PHE A 16 31.68 -9.29 -12.00
C PHE A 16 32.69 -8.14 -12.08
N LEU A 17 33.89 -8.44 -12.56
CA LEU A 17 34.91 -7.46 -12.94
C LEU A 17 35.09 -7.49 -14.46
N ASP A 18 34.91 -6.35 -15.11
CA ASP A 18 35.02 -6.14 -16.57
C ASP A 18 34.19 -7.12 -17.41
N GLY A 19 33.04 -7.57 -16.87
CA GLY A 19 32.20 -8.59 -17.51
C GLY A 19 32.85 -9.98 -17.61
N GLY A 20 33.97 -10.20 -16.92
CA GLY A 20 34.71 -11.46 -16.89
C GLY A 20 34.15 -12.48 -15.88
N SER A 21 35.04 -13.34 -15.37
CA SER A 21 34.65 -14.37 -14.38
C SER A 21 34.11 -13.74 -13.11
N SER A 22 33.01 -14.28 -12.62
CA SER A 22 32.37 -13.79 -11.40
C SER A 22 33.00 -14.34 -10.13
N THR A 23 32.75 -13.64 -9.03
CA THR A 23 32.97 -14.15 -7.67
C THR A 23 31.63 -14.20 -6.94
N THR A 24 31.42 -15.26 -6.15
CA THR A 24 30.17 -15.53 -5.43
C THR A 24 30.38 -15.67 -3.91
N ALA A 25 31.60 -15.54 -3.42
CA ALA A 25 31.93 -15.61 -1.99
C ALA A 25 32.07 -14.20 -1.41
N ASN A 26 31.19 -13.85 -0.47
CA ASN A 26 31.24 -12.60 0.30
C ASN A 26 32.13 -12.81 1.55
N PRO A 27 33.18 -11.99 1.82
CA PRO A 27 33.58 -10.78 1.08
C PRO A 27 34.20 -11.07 -0.28
N TYR A 28 33.76 -10.31 -1.28
CA TYR A 28 34.24 -10.43 -2.66
C TYR A 28 35.59 -9.73 -2.79
N SER A 29 36.56 -10.41 -3.41
CA SER A 29 37.88 -9.83 -3.67
C SER A 29 38.41 -10.25 -5.03
N PHE A 30 38.97 -9.29 -5.77
CA PHE A 30 39.74 -9.53 -6.98
C PHE A 30 41.20 -9.15 -6.72
N SER A 31 42.13 -10.06 -7.02
CA SER A 31 43.58 -9.85 -6.88
C SER A 31 44.28 -9.78 -8.24
N GLY A 32 45.37 -9.02 -8.34
CA GLY A 32 46.12 -8.90 -9.60
C GLY A 32 45.42 -8.06 -10.66
N VAL A 33 44.47 -7.22 -10.24
CA VAL A 33 43.80 -6.25 -11.12
C VAL A 33 44.81 -5.19 -11.56
N SER A 34 44.86 -4.89 -12.87
CA SER A 34 45.77 -3.88 -13.41
C SER A 34 45.45 -2.49 -12.88
N THR A 35 46.43 -1.58 -12.91
CA THR A 35 46.19 -0.16 -12.69
C THR A 35 45.30 0.40 -13.78
N GLY A 36 44.33 1.24 -13.43
CA GLY A 36 43.50 1.98 -14.39
C GLY A 36 42.01 1.72 -14.24
N ALA A 37 41.25 2.08 -15.28
CA ALA A 37 39.80 2.01 -15.29
C ALA A 37 39.30 0.58 -15.49
N HIS A 38 38.40 0.19 -14.61
CA HIS A 38 37.70 -1.09 -14.56
C HIS A 38 36.21 -0.84 -14.32
N THR A 39 35.38 -1.82 -14.65
CA THR A 39 33.95 -1.82 -14.33
C THR A 39 33.64 -2.99 -13.42
N VAL A 40 33.07 -2.70 -12.25
CA VAL A 40 32.55 -3.73 -11.34
C VAL A 40 31.03 -3.68 -11.40
N SER A 41 30.39 -4.82 -11.60
CA SER A 41 28.92 -4.92 -11.65
C SER A 41 28.40 -6.07 -10.80
N VAL A 42 27.11 -5.99 -10.46
CA VAL A 42 26.40 -6.99 -9.68
C VAL A 42 25.06 -7.34 -10.32
N THR A 43 24.55 -8.52 -10.01
CA THR A 43 23.14 -8.82 -10.21
C THR A 43 22.30 -8.06 -9.17
N ALA A 44 21.16 -7.50 -9.61
CA ALA A 44 20.17 -6.93 -8.72
C ALA A 44 19.06 -7.97 -8.49
N PRO A 45 18.81 -8.42 -7.25
CA PRO A 45 17.63 -9.22 -6.99
C PRO A 45 16.37 -8.40 -7.26
N GLY A 46 15.29 -9.08 -7.68
CA GLY A 46 13.99 -8.43 -7.87
C GLY A 46 13.54 -7.71 -6.60
N GLY A 47 13.05 -6.47 -6.74
CA GLY A 47 12.57 -5.68 -5.61
C GLY A 47 13.64 -4.91 -4.82
N TYR A 48 14.91 -4.91 -5.26
CA TYR A 48 15.99 -4.16 -4.61
C TYR A 48 16.52 -3.04 -5.49
N MET A 49 16.70 -1.86 -4.89
CA MET A 49 17.52 -0.79 -5.42
C MET A 49 18.98 -1.08 -5.06
N VAL A 50 19.84 -1.03 -6.06
CA VAL A 50 21.29 -1.20 -5.88
C VAL A 50 21.95 0.17 -5.86
N GLN A 51 22.76 0.39 -4.83
CA GLN A 51 23.67 1.53 -4.72
C GLN A 51 25.07 1.02 -4.39
N SER A 52 26.06 1.89 -4.49
CA SER A 52 27.45 1.58 -4.13
C SER A 52 28.12 2.72 -3.40
N THR A 53 29.04 2.41 -2.50
CA THR A 53 30.05 3.37 -2.02
C THR A 53 31.44 2.89 -2.39
N LEU A 54 32.28 3.79 -2.89
CA LEU A 54 33.61 3.48 -3.42
C LEU A 54 34.66 4.41 -2.80
N CYS A 55 35.77 3.83 -2.34
CA CYS A 55 36.96 4.57 -1.94
C CYS A 55 38.25 3.90 -2.43
N TYR A 56 39.33 4.68 -2.43
CA TYR A 56 40.65 4.25 -2.86
C TYR A 56 41.65 4.35 -1.71
N ASN A 57 42.40 3.28 -1.46
CA ASN A 57 43.41 3.18 -0.40
C ASN A 57 42.87 3.47 1.01
N ARG A 58 41.57 3.26 1.24
CA ARG A 58 40.87 3.40 2.52
C ARG A 58 39.56 2.63 2.50
N THR A 59 38.95 2.45 3.67
CA THR A 59 37.74 1.62 3.86
C THR A 59 36.64 2.31 4.68
N ASP A 60 36.87 3.56 5.11
CA ASP A 60 35.99 4.32 6.00
C ASP A 60 34.91 5.12 5.26
N CYS A 61 34.73 4.90 3.96
CA CYS A 61 33.74 5.58 3.12
C CYS A 61 32.39 4.85 3.03
N HIS A 62 32.26 3.71 3.68
CA HIS A 62 31.06 2.87 3.59
C HIS A 62 30.06 3.19 4.72
N THR A 63 29.67 4.46 4.80
CA THR A 63 28.71 4.97 5.79
C THR A 63 27.37 5.29 5.16
N VAL A 64 26.30 5.34 5.98
CA VAL A 64 24.96 5.77 5.53
C VAL A 64 25.00 7.16 4.90
N ALA A 65 25.76 8.10 5.47
CA ALA A 65 25.94 9.43 4.91
C ALA A 65 26.53 9.40 3.49
N CYS A 66 27.44 8.46 3.20
CA CYS A 66 27.99 8.31 1.86
C CYS A 66 27.04 7.64 0.87
N VAL A 67 26.18 6.72 1.32
CA VAL A 67 25.13 6.12 0.47
C VAL A 67 24.13 7.19 0.03
N ASN A 68 23.76 8.09 0.95
CA ASN A 68 22.80 9.17 0.70
C ASN A 68 23.42 10.41 0.03
N ASN A 69 24.75 10.44 -0.15
CA ASN A 69 25.51 11.62 -0.60
C ASN A 69 25.33 12.86 0.30
N ASP A 70 25.25 12.65 1.61
CA ASP A 70 25.11 13.71 2.60
C ASP A 70 26.45 14.40 2.92
N ALA A 71 26.37 15.62 3.45
CA ALA A 71 27.55 16.41 3.87
C ALA A 71 28.40 15.75 4.97
N GLY A 72 27.85 14.76 5.68
CA GLY A 72 28.56 13.95 6.67
C GLY A 72 29.43 12.84 6.08
N CYS A 73 29.44 12.65 4.76
CA CYS A 73 30.28 11.64 4.13
C CYS A 73 31.76 12.08 4.11
N PRO A 74 32.71 11.27 4.62
CA PRO A 74 34.14 11.61 4.60
C PRO A 74 34.75 11.74 3.20
N ILE A 75 34.05 11.28 2.16
CA ILE A 75 34.50 11.34 0.77
C ILE A 75 33.32 11.74 -0.12
N ALA A 76 33.26 13.02 -0.49
CA ALA A 76 32.25 13.49 -1.44
C ALA A 76 32.25 12.65 -2.73
N GLY A 77 31.07 12.19 -3.14
CA GLY A 77 30.90 11.37 -4.35
C GLY A 77 31.28 9.89 -4.20
N ALA A 78 31.50 9.39 -2.97
CA ALA A 78 31.68 7.95 -2.75
C ALA A 78 30.43 7.17 -3.20
N GLY A 79 29.23 7.69 -2.95
CA GLY A 79 27.95 7.11 -3.32
C GLY A 79 27.65 7.16 -4.83
N ALA A 80 27.07 6.09 -5.38
CA ALA A 80 26.40 6.12 -6.67
C ALA A 80 25.25 5.10 -6.74
N ASN A 81 24.28 5.36 -7.60
CA ASN A 81 23.14 4.48 -7.86
C ASN A 81 23.41 3.57 -9.06
N GLY A 82 22.81 2.38 -9.06
CA GLY A 82 22.88 1.41 -10.15
C GLY A 82 23.70 0.17 -9.79
N SER A 83 23.58 -0.87 -10.62
CA SER A 83 24.23 -2.18 -10.46
C SER A 83 25.59 -2.28 -11.16
N SER A 84 26.17 -1.16 -11.57
CA SER A 84 27.47 -1.06 -12.23
C SER A 84 28.22 0.17 -11.76
N ARG A 85 29.52 0.04 -11.52
CA ARG A 85 30.39 1.10 -11.00
C ARG A 85 31.72 1.11 -11.74
N ALA A 86 32.10 2.26 -12.26
CA ALA A 86 33.45 2.49 -12.74
C ALA A 86 34.41 2.64 -11.54
N VAL A 87 35.52 1.88 -11.59
CA VAL A 87 36.55 1.83 -10.55
C VAL A 87 37.90 2.11 -11.20
N ASN A 88 38.67 3.05 -10.67
CA ASN A 88 40.00 3.38 -11.15
C ASN A 88 41.05 2.87 -10.17
N VAL A 89 41.56 1.66 -10.38
CA VAL A 89 42.47 0.99 -9.45
C VAL A 89 43.81 1.75 -9.40
N PRO A 90 44.23 2.27 -8.22
CA PRO A 90 45.48 3.01 -8.09
C PRO A 90 46.70 2.10 -8.26
N SER A 91 47.78 2.66 -8.80
CA SER A 91 49.07 1.94 -8.88
C SER A 91 49.57 1.59 -7.48
N GLY A 92 49.79 0.30 -7.23
CA GLY A 92 50.25 -0.21 -5.94
C GLY A 92 49.23 -0.04 -4.80
N GLY A 93 47.97 0.23 -5.13
CA GLY A 93 46.89 0.48 -4.18
C GLY A 93 45.70 -0.45 -4.36
N TYR A 94 44.59 -0.09 -3.71
CA TYR A 94 43.32 -0.82 -3.81
C TYR A 94 42.13 0.12 -3.94
N ALA A 95 41.04 -0.45 -4.43
CA ALA A 95 39.71 0.14 -4.38
C ALA A 95 38.84 -0.69 -3.43
N ASP A 96 38.17 -0.04 -2.48
CA ASP A 96 37.19 -0.66 -1.59
C ASP A 96 35.79 -0.24 -2.04
N LEU A 97 34.95 -1.23 -2.38
CA LEU A 97 33.65 -1.04 -2.99
C LEU A 97 32.61 -1.85 -2.20
N TYR A 98 31.60 -1.17 -1.69
CA TYR A 98 30.46 -1.80 -1.02
C TYR A 98 29.21 -1.60 -1.86
N TRP A 99 28.52 -2.71 -2.14
CA TRP A 99 27.19 -2.71 -2.71
C TRP A 99 26.15 -2.63 -1.59
N HIS A 100 25.16 -1.76 -1.76
CA HIS A 100 24.04 -1.57 -0.85
C HIS A 100 22.78 -1.99 -1.58
N TYR A 101 22.07 -2.95 -1.00
CA TYR A 101 20.80 -3.45 -1.51
C TYR A 101 19.70 -2.97 -0.57
N THR A 102 18.92 -2.01 -1.03
CA THR A 102 17.78 -1.49 -0.28
C THR A 102 16.51 -2.01 -0.93
N LEU A 103 15.65 -2.67 -0.17
CA LEU A 103 14.36 -3.11 -0.70
C LEU A 103 13.58 -1.88 -1.20
N VAL A 104 13.18 -1.88 -2.47
CA VAL A 104 12.25 -0.89 -3.00
C VAL A 104 10.90 -1.24 -2.40
N ASN A 105 10.53 -0.50 -1.36
CA ASN A 105 9.28 -0.72 -0.69
C ASN A 105 8.13 -0.34 -1.63
N PRO A 106 7.10 -1.19 -1.81
CA PRO A 106 5.86 -0.76 -2.43
C PRO A 106 5.29 0.43 -1.68
N TRP A 107 4.57 1.29 -2.37
CA TRP A 107 3.92 2.44 -1.76
C TRP A 107 2.44 2.48 -2.13
N VAL A 108 1.66 3.17 -1.31
CA VAL A 108 0.21 3.27 -1.45
C VAL A 108 -0.13 4.67 -1.92
N GLY A 109 -0.98 4.78 -2.93
CA GLY A 109 -1.50 6.03 -3.46
C GLY A 109 -2.99 6.18 -3.16
N VAL A 110 -3.36 7.19 -2.36
CA VAL A 110 -4.75 7.51 -1.99
C VAL A 110 -5.16 8.81 -2.68
N VAL A 111 -5.94 8.70 -3.76
CA VAL A 111 -6.33 9.87 -4.56
C VAL A 111 -7.83 10.10 -4.36
N ASN A 112 -8.22 11.13 -3.60
CA ASN A 112 -9.59 11.33 -3.08
C ASN A 112 -10.10 10.20 -2.15
N GLY A 113 -9.26 9.22 -1.81
CA GLY A 113 -9.67 7.96 -1.16
C GLY A 113 -9.94 8.04 0.35
N LEU A 114 -10.68 7.04 0.84
CA LEU A 114 -10.99 6.84 2.26
C LEU A 114 -10.35 5.53 2.74
N ILE A 115 -9.32 5.66 3.60
CA ILE A 115 -8.73 4.54 4.34
C ILE A 115 -8.91 4.80 5.82
N HIS A 116 -9.85 4.12 6.45
CA HIS A 116 -10.06 4.22 7.90
C HIS A 116 -9.62 2.92 8.55
N ALA A 117 -8.67 2.95 9.49
CA ALA A 117 -8.33 1.76 10.29
C ALA A 117 -8.17 2.13 11.75
N ASN A 118 -8.98 1.53 12.63
CA ASN A 118 -9.02 1.89 14.04
C ASN A 118 -7.74 1.60 14.85
N HIS A 119 -6.78 0.85 14.30
CA HIS A 119 -5.51 0.52 14.96
C HIS A 119 -4.26 1.03 14.22
N LEU A 120 -3.98 0.56 13.01
CA LEU A 120 -2.76 0.91 12.28
C LEU A 120 -3.06 0.99 10.78
N VAL A 121 -2.53 2.03 10.14
CA VAL A 121 -2.33 2.04 8.68
C VAL A 121 -0.83 2.19 8.43
N GLY A 122 -0.20 1.10 8.02
CA GLY A 122 1.22 1.08 7.67
C GLY A 122 1.46 1.62 6.27
N LEU A 123 1.48 2.94 6.10
CA LEU A 123 1.89 3.55 4.84
C LEU A 123 3.42 3.43 4.70
N ARG A 124 3.89 3.03 3.53
CA ARG A 124 5.32 3.07 3.19
C ARG A 124 5.63 4.38 2.45
N PRO A 125 6.84 4.97 2.60
CA PRO A 125 7.17 6.25 1.98
C PRO A 125 6.97 6.24 0.46
N ALA A 126 6.31 7.28 -0.08
CA ALA A 126 6.20 7.46 -1.52
C ALA A 126 7.57 7.84 -2.15
N PRO A 127 7.82 7.47 -3.43
CA PRO A 127 9.01 7.89 -4.16
C PRO A 127 9.16 9.42 -4.27
N SER A 128 10.37 9.89 -4.54
CA SER A 128 10.65 11.33 -4.72
C SER A 128 9.74 11.96 -5.78
N GLY A 129 9.01 13.02 -5.41
CA GLY A 129 8.05 13.71 -6.28
C GLY A 129 6.66 13.09 -6.33
N GLN A 130 6.45 11.96 -5.64
CA GLN A 130 5.14 11.33 -5.43
C GLN A 130 4.66 11.57 -4.00
N PHE A 131 3.36 11.35 -3.78
CA PHE A 131 2.74 11.52 -2.47
C PHE A 131 1.79 10.37 -2.18
N ASN A 132 1.79 9.86 -0.94
CA ASN A 132 0.87 8.79 -0.54
C ASN A 132 -0.60 9.24 -0.59
N SER A 133 -0.89 10.54 -0.45
CA SER A 133 -2.24 11.07 -0.54
C SER A 133 -2.25 12.56 -0.84
N ARG A 134 -3.31 13.03 -1.54
CA ARG A 134 -3.67 14.45 -1.61
C ARG A 134 -4.58 14.87 -0.45
N TRP A 135 -5.49 13.98 -0.03
CA TRP A 135 -6.34 14.14 1.15
C TRP A 135 -6.72 12.73 1.64
N ALA A 136 -6.51 12.41 2.91
CA ALA A 136 -6.91 11.13 3.50
C ALA A 136 -7.47 11.32 4.91
N ILE A 137 -8.51 10.54 5.23
CA ILE A 137 -9.15 10.51 6.55
C ILE A 137 -8.74 9.20 7.22
N PHE A 138 -8.02 9.29 8.34
CA PHE A 138 -7.62 8.14 9.15
C PHE A 138 -8.34 8.20 10.49
N GLY A 139 -8.85 7.07 11.00
CA GLY A 139 -9.48 7.02 12.31
C GLY A 139 -8.64 6.24 13.31
N ARG A 140 -8.38 6.79 14.50
CA ARG A 140 -7.82 6.13 15.71
C ARG A 140 -6.42 5.48 15.61
N GLY A 141 -5.91 5.12 14.43
CA GLY A 141 -4.64 4.43 14.29
C GLY A 141 -3.38 5.29 14.21
N SER A 142 -2.22 4.68 14.49
CA SER A 142 -0.92 5.30 14.16
C SER A 142 -0.74 5.28 12.64
N VAL A 143 -0.25 6.38 12.07
CA VAL A 143 0.17 6.45 10.67
C VAL A 143 1.70 6.55 10.66
N THR A 144 2.37 5.56 10.09
CA THR A 144 3.84 5.49 10.09
C THR A 144 4.42 5.98 8.76
N SER A 145 4.17 7.23 8.34
CA SER A 145 4.83 7.84 7.16
C SER A 145 4.54 9.34 7.03
N THR A 146 5.22 10.02 6.10
CA THR A 146 5.03 11.44 5.74
C THR A 146 4.14 11.58 4.50
N SER A 147 3.06 12.37 4.58
CA SER A 147 2.36 12.90 3.40
C SER A 147 2.65 14.40 3.26
N GLN A 148 2.82 14.89 2.03
CA GLN A 148 2.49 16.26 1.62
C GLN A 148 1.68 16.13 0.32
N GLU A 149 0.79 17.00 -0.15
CA GLU A 149 0.37 18.34 0.23
C GLU A 149 -1.09 18.28 0.74
N ASP A 150 -1.25 18.62 2.03
CA ASP A 150 -2.42 19.22 2.70
C ASP A 150 -3.74 18.44 2.93
N TRP A 151 -3.68 17.29 3.64
CA TRP A 151 -4.41 17.05 4.90
C TRP A 151 -4.35 15.57 5.34
N ILE A 152 -3.86 15.32 6.56
CA ILE A 152 -4.13 14.12 7.34
C ILE A 152 -5.09 14.53 8.46
N ALA A 153 -6.36 14.13 8.37
CA ALA A 153 -7.25 14.20 9.53
C ALA A 153 -6.99 12.97 10.40
N GLN A 154 -6.04 13.08 11.33
CA GLN A 154 -5.69 11.99 12.27
C GLN A 154 -6.75 11.84 13.39
N TYR A 155 -7.52 12.89 13.64
CA TYR A 155 -8.57 12.94 14.67
C TYR A 155 -9.81 13.63 14.10
N TYR A 156 -10.97 12.98 14.22
CA TYR A 156 -12.26 13.61 13.92
C TYR A 156 -12.70 14.43 15.15
N PRO A 157 -12.88 15.76 15.05
CA PRO A 157 -13.31 16.55 16.19
C PRO A 157 -14.80 16.27 16.47
N GLU A 158 -15.10 15.55 17.55
CA GLU A 158 -16.44 15.58 18.15
C GLU A 158 -16.62 16.93 18.85
N ARG A 159 -17.00 17.95 18.08
CA ARG A 159 -17.44 19.27 18.58
C ARG A 159 -16.39 20.09 19.34
N ASN A 160 -15.14 19.66 19.39
CA ASN A 160 -14.06 20.39 20.04
C ASN A 160 -12.81 20.41 19.13
N PHE A 161 -12.29 21.60 18.85
CA PHE A 161 -11.13 21.79 17.98
C PHE A 161 -9.80 21.74 18.74
N ASP A 162 -9.84 21.43 20.04
CA ASP A 162 -8.63 21.23 20.85
C ASP A 162 -7.97 19.89 20.54
N LEU A 163 -6.75 19.95 19.99
CA LEU A 163 -5.91 18.80 19.65
C LEU A 163 -5.63 17.88 20.86
N ASN A 164 -5.71 18.40 22.09
CA ASN A 164 -5.46 17.67 23.33
C ASN A 164 -6.73 17.07 23.95
N GLN A 165 -7.92 17.38 23.44
CA GLN A 165 -9.21 16.94 24.00
C GLN A 165 -10.03 16.08 23.03
N ASN A 166 -9.45 15.69 21.89
CA ASN A 166 -10.11 14.77 20.96
C ASN A 166 -10.22 13.37 21.60
N THR A 167 -11.42 13.03 22.08
CA THR A 167 -11.76 11.68 22.54
C THR A 167 -12.03 10.77 21.35
N PRO A 168 -11.61 9.49 21.38
CA PRO A 168 -11.93 8.53 20.32
C PRO A 168 -13.43 8.44 20.07
N ILE A 169 -13.86 8.58 18.82
CA ILE A 169 -15.22 8.21 18.41
C ILE A 169 -15.33 6.70 18.57
N SER A 170 -16.29 6.23 19.36
CA SER A 170 -16.64 4.81 19.37
C SER A 170 -17.16 4.46 17.98
N ALA A 171 -16.35 3.76 17.19
CA ALA A 171 -16.83 3.22 15.92
C ALA A 171 -18.03 2.30 16.21
N PRO A 172 -19.11 2.40 15.41
CA PRO A 172 -20.22 1.46 15.55
C PRO A 172 -19.73 0.05 15.23
N ASP A 173 -20.14 -0.93 16.02
CA ASP A 173 -19.94 -2.34 15.68
C ASP A 173 -20.88 -2.77 14.53
N TYR A 174 -20.65 -3.99 14.02
CA TYR A 174 -21.49 -4.59 13.00
C TYR A 174 -22.97 -4.57 13.38
N ASP A 175 -23.32 -4.91 14.63
CA ASP A 175 -24.70 -4.98 15.09
C ASP A 175 -25.40 -3.61 15.08
N ILE A 176 -24.69 -2.55 15.45
CA ILE A 176 -25.18 -1.17 15.34
C ILE A 176 -25.41 -0.80 13.88
N LEU A 177 -24.48 -1.13 12.99
CA LEU A 177 -24.60 -0.86 11.55
C LEU A 177 -25.75 -1.64 10.93
N PHE A 178 -25.88 -2.94 11.24
CA PHE A 178 -26.96 -3.80 10.77
C PHE A 178 -28.32 -3.32 11.26
N ARG A 179 -28.43 -2.98 12.55
CA ARG A 179 -29.67 -2.40 13.11
C ARG A 179 -30.05 -1.07 12.46
N ARG A 180 -29.07 -0.26 12.03
CA ARG A 180 -29.31 1.03 11.37
C ARG A 180 -29.66 0.90 9.89
N PHE A 181 -28.91 0.09 9.15
CA PHE A 181 -28.94 0.10 7.68
C PHE A 181 -29.34 -1.26 7.07
N GLY A 182 -29.29 -2.34 7.85
CA GLY A 182 -29.64 -3.71 7.44
C GLY A 182 -31.12 -4.08 7.65
N LYS A 183 -31.94 -3.20 8.24
CA LYS A 183 -33.35 -3.51 8.51
C LYS A 183 -34.11 -3.76 7.19
N GLY A 184 -34.69 -4.97 7.07
CA GLY A 184 -35.40 -5.39 5.86
C GLY A 184 -34.48 -5.95 4.77
N ALA A 185 -33.22 -6.24 5.08
CA ALA A 185 -32.30 -6.89 4.15
C ALA A 185 -32.85 -8.22 3.62
N THR A 186 -32.72 -8.43 2.33
CA THR A 186 -33.08 -9.70 1.68
C THR A 186 -31.96 -10.72 1.91
N THR A 187 -32.28 -11.87 2.51
CA THR A 187 -31.30 -12.94 2.66
C THR A 187 -30.87 -13.46 1.28
N TYR A 188 -29.56 -13.56 1.07
CA TYR A 188 -28.96 -13.98 -0.19
C TYR A 188 -28.01 -15.16 0.03
N SER A 189 -28.22 -16.25 -0.72
CA SER A 189 -27.43 -17.49 -0.66
C SER A 189 -26.92 -17.94 -2.03
N GLY A 190 -26.96 -17.05 -3.03
CA GLY A 190 -26.52 -17.38 -4.39
C GLY A 190 -25.00 -17.58 -4.52
N PRO A 191 -24.55 -18.24 -5.60
CA PRO A 191 -23.12 -18.53 -5.80
C PRO A 191 -22.29 -17.26 -6.06
N THR A 192 -22.89 -16.22 -6.66
CA THR A 192 -22.25 -14.92 -6.95
C THR A 192 -22.57 -13.88 -5.87
N LEU A 193 -22.27 -12.61 -6.11
CA LEU A 193 -22.83 -11.51 -5.33
C LEU A 193 -24.25 -11.15 -5.83
N PRO A 194 -25.09 -10.49 -5.01
CA PRO A 194 -26.39 -9.99 -5.45
C PRO A 194 -26.21 -8.91 -6.54
N SER A 195 -26.93 -9.06 -7.66
CA SER A 195 -26.89 -8.15 -8.81
C SER A 195 -28.07 -7.17 -8.86
N GLY A 196 -28.97 -7.25 -7.87
CA GLY A 196 -30.15 -6.41 -7.75
C GLY A 196 -29.90 -5.16 -6.92
N ASP A 197 -30.88 -4.27 -6.94
CA ASP A 197 -30.91 -3.07 -6.10
C ASP A 197 -31.29 -3.44 -4.65
N GLY A 198 -30.86 -2.62 -3.68
CA GLY A 198 -31.30 -2.73 -2.29
C GLY A 198 -30.29 -3.35 -1.32
N VAL A 199 -30.80 -3.76 -0.16
CA VAL A 199 -30.00 -4.26 0.97
C VAL A 199 -30.10 -5.78 1.06
N TYR A 200 -28.96 -6.46 1.15
CA TYR A 200 -28.86 -7.91 1.21
C TYR A 200 -28.11 -8.36 2.47
N LEU A 201 -28.46 -9.54 2.96
CA LEU A 201 -27.76 -10.21 4.06
C LEU A 201 -27.27 -11.58 3.58
N ILE A 202 -25.97 -11.83 3.72
CA ILE A 202 -25.35 -13.14 3.54
C ILE A 202 -25.04 -13.68 4.94
N ASN A 203 -25.66 -14.81 5.29
CA ASN A 203 -25.42 -15.48 6.57
C ASN A 203 -24.20 -16.40 6.43
N GLY A 204 -23.11 -16.06 7.12
CA GLY A 204 -21.84 -16.77 7.03
C GLY A 204 -20.88 -16.18 5.99
N ASN A 205 -19.76 -16.88 5.82
CA ASN A 205 -18.67 -16.44 4.96
C ASN A 205 -19.07 -16.38 3.49
N LYS A 206 -18.53 -15.41 2.75
CA LYS A 206 -18.71 -15.27 1.31
C LYS A 206 -17.37 -15.24 0.59
N THR A 207 -17.25 -16.07 -0.45
CA THR A 207 -16.11 -16.04 -1.37
C THR A 207 -16.56 -15.61 -2.76
N VAL A 208 -15.84 -14.67 -3.37
CA VAL A 208 -16.03 -14.19 -4.74
C VAL A 208 -14.90 -14.73 -5.61
N ASN A 209 -15.16 -15.83 -6.33
CA ASN A 209 -14.15 -16.52 -7.16
C ASN A 209 -14.23 -16.19 -8.65
N GLY A 210 -15.36 -15.65 -9.12
CA GLY A 210 -15.56 -15.26 -10.52
C GLY A 210 -15.74 -13.75 -10.64
N VAL A 211 -15.33 -13.19 -11.77
CA VAL A 211 -15.49 -11.75 -12.05
C VAL A 211 -16.95 -11.36 -11.89
N PHE A 212 -17.21 -10.43 -10.99
CA PHE A 212 -18.55 -9.93 -10.74
C PHE A 212 -18.74 -8.58 -11.43
N ASN A 213 -19.75 -8.49 -12.29
CA ASN A 213 -20.14 -7.24 -12.95
C ASN A 213 -21.47 -6.79 -12.36
N LEU A 214 -21.47 -5.68 -11.61
CA LEU A 214 -22.71 -5.10 -11.14
C LEU A 214 -23.43 -4.46 -12.34
N PRO A 215 -24.73 -4.76 -12.57
CA PRO A 215 -25.49 -4.10 -13.62
C PRO A 215 -25.53 -2.58 -13.41
N ALA A 216 -25.73 -1.82 -14.50
CA ALA A 216 -25.90 -0.38 -14.43
C ALA A 216 -27.15 0.02 -13.62
N ASN A 217 -27.12 1.21 -13.02
CA ASN A 217 -28.21 1.77 -12.21
C ASN A 217 -28.61 0.84 -11.04
N ARG A 218 -27.62 0.44 -10.26
CA ARG A 218 -27.80 -0.38 -9.05
C ARG A 218 -27.20 0.31 -7.84
N GLU A 219 -27.89 0.25 -6.73
CA GLU A 219 -27.40 0.72 -5.45
C GLU A 219 -27.57 -0.40 -4.43
N THR A 220 -26.46 -1.11 -4.18
CA THR A 220 -26.47 -2.39 -3.47
C THR A 220 -25.65 -2.29 -2.19
N LEU A 221 -26.28 -2.58 -1.05
CA LEU A 221 -25.60 -2.73 0.24
C LEU A 221 -25.66 -4.20 0.66
N VAL A 222 -24.51 -4.80 0.92
CA VAL A 222 -24.40 -6.21 1.31
C VAL A 222 -23.84 -6.31 2.72
N PHE A 223 -24.64 -6.85 3.63
CA PHE A 223 -24.17 -7.30 4.92
C PHE A 223 -23.67 -8.74 4.80
N VAL A 224 -22.50 -9.01 5.37
CA VAL A 224 -21.92 -10.36 5.46
C VAL A 224 -21.73 -10.67 6.93
N ASP A 225 -22.49 -11.63 7.43
CA ASP A 225 -22.35 -12.15 8.79
C ASP A 225 -21.29 -13.27 8.83
N GLY A 226 -20.05 -12.88 8.55
CA GLY A 226 -18.87 -13.73 8.49
C GLY A 226 -17.72 -13.00 7.81
N ASP A 227 -16.80 -13.75 7.22
CA ASP A 227 -15.68 -13.21 6.43
C ASP A 227 -16.06 -13.02 4.96
N LEU A 228 -15.46 -12.02 4.31
CA LEU A 228 -15.54 -11.80 2.86
C LEU A 228 -14.17 -12.04 2.21
N THR A 229 -14.07 -13.06 1.37
CA THR A 229 -12.89 -13.33 0.55
C THR A 229 -13.15 -12.97 -0.91
N VAL A 230 -12.29 -12.15 -1.50
CA VAL A 230 -12.40 -11.66 -2.88
C VAL A 230 -11.19 -12.15 -3.67
N ASN A 231 -11.42 -13.18 -4.48
CA ASN A 231 -10.40 -13.80 -5.35
C ASN A 231 -10.57 -13.36 -6.82
N ALA A 232 -11.52 -12.48 -7.13
CA ALA A 232 -11.84 -12.02 -8.47
C ALA A 232 -12.24 -10.54 -8.48
N GLU A 233 -12.08 -9.90 -9.64
CA GLU A 233 -12.46 -8.50 -9.82
C GLU A 233 -13.97 -8.29 -9.58
N ILE A 234 -14.30 -7.18 -8.91
CA ILE A 234 -15.68 -6.68 -8.78
C ILE A 234 -15.75 -5.37 -9.55
N ARG A 235 -16.47 -5.38 -10.67
CA ARG A 235 -16.58 -4.25 -11.60
C ARG A 235 -17.89 -3.53 -11.36
N VAL A 236 -17.79 -2.27 -10.94
CA VAL A 236 -18.94 -1.42 -10.59
C VAL A 236 -18.98 -0.22 -11.54
N PRO A 237 -19.99 -0.11 -12.43
CA PRO A 237 -20.06 1.00 -13.37
C PRO A 237 -20.26 2.34 -12.65
N SER A 238 -19.97 3.45 -13.33
CA SER A 238 -20.11 4.82 -12.77
C SER A 238 -21.54 5.18 -12.37
N SER A 239 -22.55 4.51 -12.95
CA SER A 239 -23.96 4.68 -12.64
C SER A 239 -24.44 3.89 -11.41
N SER A 240 -23.55 3.14 -10.75
CA SER A 240 -23.90 2.23 -9.66
C SER A 240 -22.98 2.37 -8.45
N VAL A 241 -23.45 1.89 -7.30
CA VAL A 241 -22.66 1.77 -6.07
C VAL A 241 -22.86 0.39 -5.45
N LEU A 242 -21.76 -0.15 -4.92
CA LEU A 242 -21.74 -1.39 -4.15
C LEU A 242 -21.01 -1.13 -2.85
N ALA A 243 -21.59 -1.58 -1.74
CA ALA A 243 -20.92 -1.53 -0.45
C ALA A 243 -21.09 -2.83 0.32
N PHE A 244 -20.07 -3.15 1.11
CA PHE A 244 -20.01 -4.29 1.98
C PHE A 244 -19.85 -3.83 3.42
N ILE A 245 -20.63 -4.41 4.33
CA ILE A 245 -20.42 -4.34 5.77
C ILE A 245 -20.27 -5.77 6.27
N VAL A 246 -19.10 -6.10 6.80
CA VAL A 246 -18.64 -7.45 7.07
C VAL A 246 -18.36 -7.58 8.56
N SER A 247 -18.94 -8.58 9.23
CA SER A 247 -18.75 -8.80 10.68
C SER A 247 -17.38 -9.39 11.02
N GLY A 248 -16.75 -10.08 10.07
CA GLY A 248 -15.39 -10.61 10.17
C GLY A 248 -14.36 -9.79 9.38
N GLU A 249 -13.42 -10.51 8.76
CA GLU A 249 -12.31 -9.96 7.98
C GLU A 249 -12.65 -9.83 6.48
N ILE A 250 -11.95 -8.94 5.79
CA ILE A 250 -11.99 -8.84 4.32
C ILE A 250 -10.62 -9.19 3.74
N LYS A 251 -10.59 -10.18 2.85
CA LYS A 251 -9.35 -10.74 2.27
C LYS A 251 -9.40 -10.63 0.75
N PHE A 252 -8.50 -9.86 0.15
CA PHE A 252 -8.32 -9.79 -1.30
C PHE A 252 -7.11 -10.61 -1.71
N ALA A 253 -7.27 -11.46 -2.73
CA ALA A 253 -6.14 -12.19 -3.29
C ALA A 253 -5.11 -11.21 -3.89
N LYS A 254 -3.84 -11.59 -3.84
CA LYS A 254 -2.72 -10.84 -4.43
C LYS A 254 -2.85 -10.65 -5.95
N ASN A 255 -3.56 -11.57 -6.60
CA ASN A 255 -3.89 -11.54 -8.03
C ASN A 255 -5.37 -11.92 -8.22
N LEU A 256 -6.23 -10.93 -8.50
CA LEU A 256 -7.66 -11.16 -8.74
C LEU A 256 -7.94 -11.83 -10.09
N THR A 257 -8.73 -12.90 -10.10
CA THR A 257 -9.30 -13.46 -11.33
C THR A 257 -10.02 -12.35 -12.12
N GLY A 258 -9.66 -12.18 -13.40
CA GLY A 258 -10.20 -11.12 -14.27
C GLY A 258 -9.26 -9.93 -14.51
N GLY A 259 -8.27 -9.72 -13.62
CA GLY A 259 -7.23 -8.72 -13.84
C GLY A 259 -6.32 -9.08 -15.02
N GLY A 260 -5.63 -8.08 -15.55
CA GLY A 260 -4.73 -8.22 -16.71
C GLY A 260 -3.74 -7.06 -16.79
N GLY A 261 -2.66 -7.24 -17.56
CA GLY A 261 -1.66 -6.18 -17.78
C GLY A 261 -0.97 -5.68 -16.50
N GLY A 262 -0.80 -6.54 -15.48
CA GLY A 262 -0.20 -6.15 -14.20
C GLY A 262 -1.18 -5.50 -13.22
N VAL A 263 -2.48 -5.38 -13.57
CA VAL A 263 -3.46 -4.61 -12.80
C VAL A 263 -4.71 -5.42 -12.46
N ASP A 264 -5.22 -5.22 -11.26
CA ASP A 264 -6.51 -5.69 -10.75
C ASP A 264 -7.45 -4.51 -10.49
N ASN A 265 -8.68 -4.59 -11.01
CA ASN A 265 -9.71 -3.57 -10.82
C ASN A 265 -10.75 -4.02 -9.80
N LEU A 266 -11.02 -3.15 -8.85
CA LEU A 266 -11.97 -3.41 -7.79
C LEU A 266 -12.87 -2.19 -7.57
N GLY A 267 -14.18 -2.40 -7.54
CA GLY A 267 -15.17 -1.40 -7.19
C GLY A 267 -15.84 -1.76 -5.88
N GLY A 268 -16.02 -0.78 -5.00
CA GLY A 268 -16.91 -0.90 -3.84
C GLY A 268 -16.40 -0.19 -2.61
N LEU A 269 -17.31 0.12 -1.69
CA LEU A 269 -16.95 0.53 -0.32
C LEU A 269 -16.93 -0.70 0.58
N TYR A 270 -15.79 -0.98 1.22
CA TYR A 270 -15.59 -2.16 2.04
C TYR A 270 -15.44 -1.75 3.50
N VAL A 271 -16.36 -2.21 4.35
CA VAL A 271 -16.35 -1.98 5.80
C VAL A 271 -16.22 -3.34 6.49
N ALA A 272 -15.16 -3.53 7.25
CA ALA A 272 -14.89 -4.71 8.04
C ALA A 272 -14.95 -4.38 9.52
N SER A 273 -15.57 -5.24 10.32
CA SER A 273 -15.40 -5.20 11.77
C SER A 273 -14.01 -5.71 12.17
N GLY A 274 -13.48 -6.72 11.47
CA GLY A 274 -12.10 -7.19 11.62
C GLY A 274 -11.10 -6.49 10.69
N GLY A 275 -9.98 -7.15 10.42
CA GLY A 275 -8.92 -6.64 9.55
C GLY A 275 -9.26 -6.70 8.05
N ILE A 276 -8.50 -5.94 7.26
CA ILE A 276 -8.54 -5.98 5.80
C ILE A 276 -7.13 -6.29 5.28
N ASN A 277 -6.98 -7.26 4.37
CA ASN A 277 -5.71 -7.56 3.71
C ASN A 277 -5.86 -7.55 2.18
N THR A 278 -5.04 -6.76 1.47
CA THR A 278 -5.08 -6.60 -0.01
C THR A 278 -4.33 -7.69 -0.81
N ALA A 279 -3.58 -8.56 -0.12
CA ALA A 279 -2.82 -9.68 -0.67
C ALA A 279 -2.67 -10.82 0.36
N TYR A 280 -3.79 -11.36 0.86
CA TYR A 280 -3.78 -12.30 2.00
C TYR A 280 -3.04 -13.63 1.72
N ASP A 281 -2.96 -14.02 0.45
CA ASP A 281 -2.37 -15.26 -0.03
C ASP A 281 -0.92 -15.07 -0.51
N LYS A 282 -0.29 -13.94 -0.15
CA LYS A 282 1.13 -13.71 -0.36
C LYS A 282 1.96 -14.69 0.48
N THR A 283 3.01 -15.23 -0.13
CA THR A 283 3.86 -16.30 0.45
C THR A 283 5.19 -15.77 0.98
N ALA A 284 5.65 -14.61 0.49
CA ALA A 284 6.87 -13.94 0.94
C ALA A 284 6.73 -12.42 0.86
N PRO A 285 7.41 -11.63 1.72
CA PRO A 285 7.31 -10.16 1.71
C PRO A 285 7.67 -9.47 0.39
N ASP A 286 8.57 -10.07 -0.39
CA ASP A 286 9.11 -9.60 -1.67
C ASP A 286 8.40 -10.19 -2.90
N GLU A 287 7.41 -11.06 -2.71
CA GLU A 287 6.63 -11.63 -3.82
C GLU A 287 6.00 -10.52 -4.68
N VAL A 288 6.24 -10.55 -5.98
CA VAL A 288 5.64 -9.61 -6.94
C VAL A 288 4.18 -10.00 -7.20
N THR A 289 3.29 -9.05 -6.96
CA THR A 289 1.84 -9.12 -7.13
C THR A 289 1.43 -8.15 -8.24
N ARG A 290 0.12 -8.09 -8.54
CA ARG A 290 -0.43 -7.04 -9.40
C ARG A 290 -0.78 -5.78 -8.62
N GLN A 291 -0.85 -4.66 -9.31
CA GLN A 291 -1.39 -3.40 -8.77
C GLN A 291 -2.88 -3.56 -8.49
N LEU A 292 -3.36 -3.01 -7.37
CA LEU A 292 -4.79 -2.91 -7.08
C LEU A 292 -5.29 -1.49 -7.38
N LEU A 293 -6.25 -1.36 -8.29
CA LEU A 293 -7.01 -0.13 -8.52
C LEU A 293 -8.39 -0.26 -7.90
N LEU A 294 -8.57 0.35 -6.73
CA LEU A 294 -9.84 0.36 -6.01
C LEU A 294 -10.60 1.68 -6.25
N GLU A 295 -11.71 1.62 -7.00
CA GLU A 295 -12.71 2.69 -7.04
C GLU A 295 -13.70 2.52 -5.87
N GLY A 296 -13.38 3.12 -4.73
CA GLY A 296 -14.16 3.04 -3.50
C GLY A 296 -13.31 3.34 -2.27
N GLY A 297 -13.48 2.55 -1.20
CA GLY A 297 -12.77 2.78 0.06
C GLY A 297 -12.68 1.55 0.93
N LEU A 298 -11.74 1.56 1.88
CA LEU A 298 -11.49 0.48 2.84
C LEU A 298 -11.64 1.05 4.26
N ILE A 299 -12.46 0.41 5.08
CA ILE A 299 -12.76 0.82 6.46
C ILE A 299 -12.67 -0.41 7.37
N SER A 300 -11.69 -0.43 8.28
CA SER A 300 -11.59 -1.39 9.38
C SER A 300 -12.05 -0.74 10.69
N LEU A 301 -13.09 -1.30 11.31
CA LEU A 301 -13.75 -0.76 12.51
C LEU A 301 -13.16 -1.25 13.82
N ALA A 302 -12.32 -2.29 13.86
CA ALA A 302 -11.69 -2.71 15.11
C ALA A 302 -10.20 -3.07 14.98
N ASP A 303 -9.70 -3.24 13.76
CA ASP A 303 -8.38 -3.81 13.53
C ASP A 303 -7.59 -3.04 12.45
N THR A 304 -6.67 -3.73 11.78
CA THR A 304 -5.63 -3.22 10.90
C THR A 304 -6.03 -3.36 9.43
N ILE A 305 -5.57 -2.43 8.59
CA ILE A 305 -5.57 -2.60 7.14
C ILE A 305 -4.14 -2.92 6.73
N ALA A 306 -3.92 -4.13 6.23
CA ALA A 306 -2.68 -4.60 5.65
C ALA A 306 -2.69 -4.38 4.13
N LEU A 307 -1.88 -3.43 3.67
CA LEU A 307 -1.67 -3.09 2.26
C LEU A 307 -0.41 -3.82 1.80
N ASP A 308 -0.58 -5.09 1.41
CA ASP A 308 0.51 -6.06 1.28
C ASP A 308 0.95 -6.33 -0.17
N ARG A 309 0.36 -5.62 -1.16
CA ARG A 309 0.79 -5.76 -2.55
C ARG A 309 2.19 -5.21 -2.76
N ASN A 310 2.87 -5.78 -3.73
CA ASN A 310 4.23 -5.41 -4.08
C ASN A 310 4.40 -5.52 -5.59
N LEU A 311 4.83 -4.46 -6.27
CA LEU A 311 5.09 -4.51 -7.71
C LEU A 311 6.55 -4.89 -7.98
N SER A 312 6.94 -4.87 -9.26
CA SER A 312 8.35 -4.98 -9.61
C SER A 312 9.15 -3.78 -9.07
N ALA A 313 10.48 -3.89 -9.05
CA ALA A 313 11.32 -2.79 -8.57
C ALA A 313 11.09 -1.51 -9.40
N ASP A 314 11.04 -1.63 -10.72
CA ASP A 314 10.83 -0.52 -11.64
C ASP A 314 9.44 0.10 -11.43
N ASP A 315 8.41 -0.73 -11.30
CA ASP A 315 7.03 -0.26 -11.12
C ASP A 315 6.81 0.38 -9.73
N ASN A 316 7.45 -0.12 -8.67
CA ASN A 316 7.36 0.49 -7.34
C ASN A 316 7.96 1.92 -7.30
N PHE A 317 8.77 2.33 -8.29
CA PHE A 317 9.22 3.73 -8.41
C PHE A 317 8.20 4.67 -9.04
N THR A 318 7.29 4.14 -9.87
CA THR A 318 6.36 4.95 -10.68
C THR A 318 4.92 4.84 -10.21
N ASP A 319 4.53 3.65 -9.76
CA ASP A 319 3.15 3.26 -9.56
C ASP A 319 2.92 2.78 -8.12
N PRO A 320 1.81 3.19 -7.49
CA PRO A 320 1.45 2.67 -6.18
C PRO A 320 1.00 1.21 -6.31
N ALA A 321 1.41 0.34 -5.39
CA ALA A 321 0.97 -1.06 -5.36
C ALA A 321 -0.54 -1.18 -5.09
N GLU A 322 -1.08 -0.24 -4.30
CA GLU A 322 -2.51 -0.01 -4.12
C GLU A 322 -2.85 1.45 -4.43
N GLN A 323 -3.75 1.63 -5.41
CA GLN A 323 -4.37 2.90 -5.70
C GLN A 323 -5.83 2.89 -5.24
N ILE A 324 -6.16 3.73 -4.25
CA ILE A 324 -7.51 3.81 -3.70
C ILE A 324 -8.10 5.17 -4.04
N ASN A 325 -9.22 5.17 -4.77
CA ASN A 325 -9.91 6.36 -5.23
C ASN A 325 -11.40 6.30 -4.88
N LEU A 326 -11.81 7.11 -3.90
CA LEU A 326 -13.22 7.21 -3.52
C LEU A 326 -13.92 8.19 -4.45
N SER A 327 -14.53 7.65 -5.49
CA SER A 327 -15.33 8.40 -6.45
C SER A 327 -16.50 9.13 -5.78
N ALA A 328 -16.79 10.36 -6.25
CA ALA A 328 -17.89 11.18 -5.77
C ALA A 328 -19.27 10.47 -5.79
N LYS A 329 -19.42 9.47 -6.67
CA LYS A 329 -20.64 8.65 -6.77
C LYS A 329 -21.01 7.98 -5.45
N TYR A 330 -20.03 7.55 -4.66
CA TYR A 330 -20.27 6.91 -3.37
C TYR A 330 -20.85 7.91 -2.36
N TYR A 331 -20.39 9.15 -2.31
CA TYR A 331 -20.96 10.17 -1.43
C TYR A 331 -22.40 10.54 -1.78
N VAL A 332 -22.70 10.66 -3.07
CA VAL A 332 -24.03 11.11 -3.54
C VAL A 332 -25.06 9.99 -3.44
N ARG A 333 -24.73 8.80 -3.93
CA ARG A 333 -25.68 7.68 -4.04
C ARG A 333 -25.81 6.90 -2.73
N MET A 334 -24.73 6.73 -1.96
CA MET A 334 -24.84 6.06 -0.66
C MET A 334 -25.56 6.89 0.39
N LYS A 335 -25.82 8.18 0.17
CA LYS A 335 -26.70 8.98 1.03
C LYS A 335 -28.08 8.32 1.21
N LEU A 336 -28.56 7.56 0.23
CA LEU A 336 -29.83 6.85 0.29
C LEU A 336 -29.82 5.68 1.29
N PHE A 337 -28.65 5.06 1.53
CA PHE A 337 -28.50 3.91 2.43
C PHE A 337 -27.86 4.27 3.77
N LEU A 338 -26.81 5.11 3.75
CA LEU A 338 -25.98 5.46 4.91
C LEU A 338 -26.21 6.90 5.39
N GLY A 339 -26.96 7.72 4.66
CA GLY A 339 -27.26 9.09 5.03
C GLY A 339 -28.44 9.18 6.00
N ARG A 340 -28.33 10.06 7.01
CA ARG A 340 -29.50 10.64 7.68
C ARG A 340 -29.72 12.06 7.12
N PRO A 341 -30.93 12.45 6.71
CA PRO A 341 -31.27 13.85 6.69
C PRO A 341 -31.18 14.37 8.13
N LYS A 342 -30.14 15.14 8.45
CA LYS A 342 -30.19 16.05 9.60
C LYS A 342 -30.99 17.27 9.14
N PHE A 343 -32.23 17.37 9.59
CA PHE A 343 -32.97 18.62 9.50
C PHE A 343 -32.30 19.61 10.46
N PHE A 344 -31.67 20.65 9.91
CA PHE A 344 -31.35 21.85 10.68
C PHE A 344 -32.61 22.71 10.63
N TYR A 345 -33.37 22.73 11.71
CA TYR A 345 -34.39 23.77 11.89
C TYR A 345 -33.81 24.82 12.83
N GLN A 346 -34.00 26.08 12.48
CA GLN A 346 -33.80 27.22 13.34
C GLN A 346 -35.17 27.89 13.46
N GLU A 347 -35.70 28.00 14.67
CA GLU A 347 -36.88 28.83 14.89
C GLU A 347 -36.52 30.28 14.57
N VAL A 348 -37.25 30.89 13.65
CA VAL A 348 -37.19 32.34 13.44
C VAL A 348 -38.18 32.94 14.43
N PRO A 349 -37.75 33.83 15.36
CA PRO A 349 -38.68 34.49 16.25
C PRO A 349 -39.73 35.23 15.42
N GLY A 350 -41.00 34.92 15.65
CA GLY A 350 -42.13 35.57 14.98
C GLY A 350 -42.22 37.03 15.42
N GLY A 351 -41.85 37.94 14.52
CA GLY A 351 -41.99 39.38 14.71
C GLY A 351 -41.92 40.12 13.38
N PHE A 352 -43.08 40.25 12.73
CA PHE A 352 -43.37 41.33 11.79
C PHE A 352 -44.46 42.21 12.41
#